data_AF-A0A966CMG0-F1
#
_entry.id   AF-A0A966CMG0-F1
#
_cell.length_a   1.000
_cell.length_b   1.000
_cell.length_c   1.000
_cell.angle_alpha   90.00
_cell.angle_beta   90.00
_cell.angle_gamma   90.00
#
_symmetry.space_group_name_H-M   'P 1'
#
loop_
_entity.id
_entity.type
_entity.pdbx_description
1 polymer ?
#
loop_
_entity_poly.entity_id
_entity_poly.type
_entity_poly.pdbx_seq_one_letter_code
_entity_poly.pdbx_strand_id
1 'polypeptide(L)'
;MSHLLSLTRAARLVGVNRVELQKKMKSGELLAFDGMVAFKDLLACYPDAQLEEISEYKRVMQIKERAFGKRVLERMLPDAEVLATRITDLSKRLTRSEAQVGQFNALLGKIWDKFRKTEQQGAGEAGAAISALRHWLEHEVAQAMEPGFSNPLAIKDGVLSVLSAQVTLLPSKQDFLVEGQATLLEAALRAGVSLNYGCSGGNCGLCKGRVVSGQVKKTRHHDYPLTEAEKEQGVVLMCSNTAVNDVVIEAAVTDGVQDIPFQQISASL
;
A
#
# COMPACT_ATOMS: atom_id res chain seq x y z
N MET A 1 -7.98 30.23 -7.09
CA MET A 1 -8.93 29.63 -8.03
C MET A 1 -10.24 30.39 -7.96
N SER A 2 -10.75 30.92 -9.07
CA SER A 2 -12.04 31.59 -9.14
C SER A 2 -13.15 30.54 -8.95
N HIS A 3 -13.75 30.51 -7.75
CA HIS A 3 -14.84 29.60 -7.47
C HIS A 3 -16.10 30.07 -8.22
N LEU A 4 -16.42 29.40 -9.32
CA LEU A 4 -17.61 29.69 -10.13
C LEU A 4 -18.84 29.02 -9.51
N LEU A 5 -19.95 29.75 -9.46
CA LEU A 5 -21.24 29.30 -8.94
C LEU A 5 -22.28 29.32 -10.05
N SER A 6 -23.10 28.27 -10.14
CA SER A 6 -24.28 28.33 -11.01
C SER A 6 -25.24 29.43 -10.55
N LEU A 7 -25.98 30.02 -11.50
CA LEU A 7 -26.92 31.11 -11.19
C LEU A 7 -27.95 30.76 -10.12
N THR A 8 -28.45 29.53 -10.10
CA THR A 8 -29.40 29.06 -9.09
C THR A 8 -28.78 29.06 -7.68
N ARG A 9 -27.49 28.70 -7.58
CA ARG A 9 -26.75 28.67 -6.31
C ARG A 9 -26.35 30.08 -5.86
N ALA A 10 -25.95 30.93 -6.81
CA ALA A 10 -25.68 32.35 -6.56
C ALA A 10 -26.93 33.08 -6.04
N ALA A 11 -28.09 32.86 -6.67
CA ALA A 11 -29.37 33.46 -6.30
C ALA A 11 -29.77 33.12 -4.86
N ARG A 12 -29.67 31.84 -4.48
CA ARG A 12 -29.93 31.39 -3.10
C ARG A 12 -28.95 31.98 -2.09
N LEU A 13 -27.70 32.14 -2.47
CA LEU A 13 -26.62 32.61 -1.60
C LEU A 13 -26.75 34.09 -1.24
N VAL A 14 -27.22 34.93 -2.17
CA VAL A 14 -27.44 36.37 -1.93
C VAL A 14 -28.91 36.70 -1.60
N GLY A 15 -29.78 35.69 -1.48
CA GLY A 15 -31.19 35.87 -1.11
C GLY A 15 -32.07 36.54 -2.18
N VAL A 16 -31.68 36.50 -3.46
CA VAL A 16 -32.41 37.14 -4.57
C VAL A 16 -32.93 36.13 -5.58
N ASN A 17 -33.84 36.54 -6.46
CA ASN A 17 -34.33 35.68 -7.53
C ASN A 17 -33.28 35.54 -8.65
N ARG A 18 -33.19 34.35 -9.27
CA ARG A 18 -32.35 34.11 -10.47
C ARG A 18 -32.58 35.15 -11.58
N VAL A 19 -33.82 35.60 -11.75
CA VAL A 19 -34.19 36.63 -12.75
C VAL A 19 -33.45 37.95 -12.48
N GLU A 20 -33.23 38.29 -11.22
CA GLU A 20 -32.56 39.52 -10.80
C GLU A 20 -31.06 39.47 -11.10
N LEU A 21 -30.40 38.35 -10.80
CA LEU A 21 -29.00 38.13 -11.21
C LEU A 21 -28.84 38.14 -12.73
N GLN A 22 -29.79 37.56 -13.48
CA GLN A 22 -29.77 37.61 -14.94
C GLN A 22 -29.95 39.04 -15.48
N LYS A 23 -30.72 39.90 -14.81
CA LYS A 23 -30.83 41.32 -15.18
C LYS A 23 -29.49 42.04 -14.97
N LYS A 24 -28.81 41.80 -13.84
CA LYS A 24 -27.47 42.37 -13.57
C LYS A 24 -26.38 41.86 -14.52
N MET A 25 -26.49 40.61 -14.96
CA MET A 25 -25.64 40.11 -16.04
C MET A 25 -25.88 40.83 -17.37
N LYS A 26 -27.15 41.10 -17.69
CA LYS A 26 -27.53 41.82 -18.92
C LYS A 26 -27.16 43.30 -18.87
N SER A 27 -27.16 43.93 -17.70
CA SER A 27 -26.70 45.32 -17.51
C SER A 27 -25.18 45.45 -17.43
N GLY A 28 -24.44 44.32 -17.41
CA GLY A 28 -22.98 44.31 -17.31
C GLY A 28 -22.43 44.53 -15.91
N GLU A 29 -23.29 44.67 -14.90
CA GLU A 29 -22.91 44.83 -13.50
C GLU A 29 -22.31 43.56 -12.88
N LEU A 30 -22.69 42.39 -13.41
CA LEU A 30 -22.24 41.09 -12.89
C LEU A 30 -21.68 40.22 -14.01
N LEU A 31 -20.37 39.95 -13.96
CA LEU A 31 -19.69 39.12 -14.93
C LEU A 31 -20.06 37.65 -14.75
N ALA A 32 -20.40 36.99 -15.86
CA ALA A 32 -20.74 35.58 -15.88
C ALA A 32 -20.04 34.88 -17.05
N PHE A 33 -19.67 33.62 -16.82
CA PHE A 33 -19.09 32.73 -17.79
C PHE A 33 -19.89 31.43 -17.81
N ASP A 34 -20.45 31.08 -18.97
CA ASP A 34 -21.24 29.86 -19.20
C ASP A 34 -22.39 29.64 -18.18
N GLY A 35 -23.13 30.71 -17.88
CA GLY A 35 -24.21 30.66 -16.90
C GLY A 35 -23.76 30.47 -15.45
N MET A 36 -22.46 30.67 -15.17
CA MET A 36 -21.86 30.68 -13.85
C MET A 36 -21.27 32.04 -13.52
N VAL A 37 -21.26 32.39 -12.24
CA VAL A 37 -20.82 33.69 -11.73
C VAL A 37 -19.66 33.46 -10.78
N ALA A 38 -18.62 34.29 -10.86
CA ALA A 38 -17.52 34.19 -9.90
C ALA A 38 -17.98 34.64 -8.52
N PHE A 39 -17.59 33.89 -7.50
CA PHE A 39 -17.94 34.17 -6.11
C PHE A 39 -17.52 35.59 -5.67
N LYS A 40 -16.37 36.08 -6.12
CA LYS A 40 -15.86 37.42 -5.79
C LYS A 40 -16.72 38.53 -6.39
N ASP A 41 -17.11 38.38 -7.65
CA ASP A 41 -17.90 39.38 -8.37
C ASP A 41 -19.33 39.44 -7.82
N LEU A 42 -19.87 38.29 -7.43
CA LEU A 42 -21.16 38.21 -6.76
C LEU A 42 -21.18 38.97 -5.42
N LEU A 43 -20.13 38.83 -4.61
CA LEU A 43 -19.99 39.53 -3.33
C LEU A 43 -19.72 41.03 -3.48
N ALA A 44 -19.02 41.44 -4.55
CA ALA A 44 -18.85 42.85 -4.86
C ALA A 44 -20.20 43.53 -5.18
N CYS A 45 -21.13 42.80 -5.82
CA CYS A 45 -22.47 43.30 -6.12
C CYS A 45 -23.46 43.20 -4.96
N TYR A 46 -23.23 42.30 -4.00
CA TYR A 46 -24.12 42.01 -2.87
C TYR A 46 -23.32 41.87 -1.57
N PRO A 47 -22.81 42.98 -1.01
CA PRO A 47 -21.91 42.95 0.16
C PRO A 47 -22.60 42.56 1.47
N ASP A 48 -23.92 42.76 1.57
CA ASP A 48 -24.73 42.46 2.77
C ASP A 48 -25.25 41.01 2.80
N ALA A 49 -24.85 40.18 1.84
CA ALA A 49 -25.25 38.78 1.81
C ALA A 49 -24.69 38.04 3.04
N GLN A 50 -25.57 37.52 3.91
CA GLN A 50 -25.19 36.73 5.08
C GLN A 50 -24.57 35.38 4.65
N LEU A 51 -23.25 35.36 4.55
CA LEU A 51 -22.46 34.24 4.03
C LEU A 51 -22.21 33.10 5.03
N GLU A 52 -22.60 33.28 6.29
CA GLU A 52 -22.15 32.42 7.39
C GLU A 52 -22.99 31.16 7.60
N GLU A 53 -24.14 31.03 6.92
CA GLU A 53 -25.05 29.89 7.11
C GLU A 53 -25.15 28.89 5.96
N ILE A 54 -24.16 28.79 5.07
CA ILE A 54 -24.17 27.67 4.09
C ILE A 54 -23.52 26.44 4.71
N SER A 55 -24.20 25.88 5.72
CA SER A 55 -23.94 24.53 6.26
C SER A 55 -23.81 23.51 5.13
N GLU A 56 -24.52 23.72 4.01
CA GLU A 56 -24.45 22.91 2.80
C GLU A 56 -23.11 23.00 2.05
N TYR A 57 -22.41 24.14 2.03
CA TYR A 57 -21.11 24.27 1.36
C TYR A 57 -20.03 23.55 2.16
N LYS A 58 -20.01 23.75 3.48
CA LYS A 58 -19.15 22.99 4.40
C LYS A 58 -19.45 21.49 4.30
N ARG A 59 -20.73 21.09 4.26
CA ARG A 59 -21.16 19.70 4.08
C ARG A 59 -20.73 19.11 2.74
N VAL A 60 -20.87 19.84 1.63
CA VAL A 60 -20.42 19.36 0.30
C VAL A 60 -18.90 19.25 0.23
N MET A 61 -18.15 20.19 0.82
CA MET A 61 -16.70 20.09 0.89
C MET A 61 -16.26 18.92 1.78
N GLN A 62 -16.89 18.71 2.94
CA GLN A 62 -16.67 17.53 3.77
C GLN A 62 -17.03 16.23 3.04
N ILE A 63 -18.11 16.20 2.25
CA ILE A 63 -18.47 15.03 1.43
C ILE A 63 -17.42 14.79 0.36
N LYS A 64 -16.93 15.85 -0.32
CA LYS A 64 -15.87 15.74 -1.32
C LYS A 64 -14.55 15.27 -0.70
N GLU A 65 -14.14 15.84 0.42
CA GLU A 65 -12.93 15.45 1.15
C GLU A 65 -13.04 14.02 1.67
N ARG A 66 -14.17 13.63 2.26
CA ARG A 66 -14.41 12.25 2.70
C ARG A 66 -14.44 11.29 1.51
N ALA A 67 -15.09 11.64 0.40
CA ALA A 67 -15.16 10.79 -0.78
C ALA A 67 -13.80 10.68 -1.50
N PHE A 68 -12.98 11.73 -1.47
CA PHE A 68 -11.63 11.72 -2.02
C PHE A 68 -10.69 10.94 -1.10
N GLY A 69 -10.67 11.29 0.19
CA GLY A 69 -9.87 10.62 1.22
C GLY A 69 -10.19 9.14 1.33
N LYS A 70 -11.48 8.76 1.32
CA LYS A 70 -11.91 7.35 1.30
C LYS A 70 -11.37 6.61 0.08
N ARG A 71 -11.49 7.18 -1.13
CA ARG A 71 -10.98 6.54 -2.36
C ARG A 71 -9.46 6.44 -2.42
N VAL A 72 -8.75 7.42 -1.88
CA VAL A 72 -7.29 7.38 -1.79
C VAL A 72 -6.86 6.33 -0.76
N LEU A 73 -7.50 6.31 0.41
CA LEU A 73 -7.19 5.35 1.48
C LEU A 73 -7.53 3.91 1.07
N GLU A 74 -8.65 3.69 0.38
CA GLU A 74 -9.05 2.38 -0.17
C GLU A 74 -8.10 1.87 -1.26
N ARG A 75 -7.44 2.76 -2.02
CA ARG A 75 -6.44 2.34 -3.02
C ARG A 75 -5.07 2.09 -2.41
N MET A 76 -4.69 2.87 -1.41
CA MET A 76 -3.34 2.82 -0.83
C MET A 76 -3.20 1.73 0.24
N LEU A 77 -4.24 1.46 1.03
CA LEU A 77 -4.18 0.44 2.08
C LEU A 77 -4.67 -0.91 1.58
N PRO A 78 -4.04 -2.02 2.01
CA PRO A 78 -4.58 -3.34 1.81
C PRO A 78 -5.96 -3.47 2.44
N ASP A 79 -6.75 -4.43 1.95
CA ASP A 79 -7.99 -4.82 2.60
C ASP A 79 -7.76 -5.23 4.07
N ALA A 80 -8.76 -5.02 4.94
CA ALA A 80 -8.61 -5.20 6.38
C ALA A 80 -8.18 -6.63 6.78
N GLU A 81 -8.66 -7.65 6.07
CA GLU A 81 -8.26 -9.05 6.31
C GLU A 81 -6.81 -9.31 5.89
N VAL A 82 -6.38 -8.71 4.77
CA VAL A 82 -5.00 -8.79 4.30
C VAL A 82 -4.07 -8.13 5.31
N LEU A 83 -4.45 -6.93 5.78
CA LEU A 83 -3.71 -6.20 6.79
C LEU A 83 -3.57 -7.00 8.09
N ALA A 84 -4.67 -7.58 8.59
CA ALA A 84 -4.66 -8.42 9.79
C ALA A 84 -3.73 -9.64 9.62
N THR A 85 -3.73 -10.27 8.44
CA THR A 85 -2.85 -11.40 8.13
C THR A 85 -1.38 -10.98 8.14
N ARG A 86 -1.03 -9.87 7.48
CA ARG A 86 0.34 -9.36 7.44
C ARG A 86 0.85 -8.93 8.82
N ILE A 87 0.02 -8.25 9.61
CA ILE A 87 0.34 -7.90 11.01
C ILE A 87 0.58 -9.17 11.82
N THR A 88 -0.27 -10.18 11.68
CA THR A 88 -0.12 -11.46 12.39
C THR A 88 1.20 -12.15 12.02
N ASP A 89 1.56 -12.16 10.73
CA ASP A 89 2.83 -12.74 10.28
C ASP A 89 4.04 -11.96 10.78
N LEU A 90 3.96 -10.62 10.85
CA LEU A 90 5.00 -9.82 11.50
C LEU A 90 5.10 -10.10 12.99
N SER A 91 3.98 -10.20 13.71
CA SER A 91 3.98 -10.56 15.13
C SER A 91 4.63 -11.91 15.36
N LYS A 92 4.34 -12.92 14.52
CA LYS A 92 5.01 -14.23 14.58
C LYS A 92 6.52 -14.12 14.34
N ARG A 93 6.95 -13.35 13.32
CA ARG A 93 8.38 -13.10 13.03
C ARG A 93 9.06 -12.44 14.24
N LEU A 94 8.42 -11.44 14.85
CA LEU A 94 8.91 -10.75 16.03
C LEU A 94 9.06 -11.70 17.22
N THR A 95 8.02 -12.44 17.58
CA THR A 95 8.06 -13.41 18.69
C THR A 95 9.16 -14.47 18.48
N ARG A 96 9.37 -14.93 17.24
CA ARG A 96 10.45 -15.86 16.92
C ARG A 96 11.82 -15.22 17.14
N SER A 97 12.00 -13.97 16.71
CA SER A 97 13.24 -13.22 16.91
C SER A 97 13.53 -12.98 18.40
N GLU A 98 12.51 -12.57 19.17
CA GLU A 98 12.62 -12.38 20.62
C GLU A 98 12.97 -13.68 21.34
N ALA A 99 12.32 -14.80 20.97
CA ALA A 99 12.64 -16.12 21.51
C ALA A 99 14.08 -16.53 21.20
N GLN A 100 14.57 -16.25 20.00
CA GLN A 100 15.95 -16.54 19.59
C GLN A 100 16.96 -15.70 20.39
N VAL A 101 16.69 -14.40 20.60
CA VAL A 101 17.49 -13.53 21.48
C VAL A 101 17.48 -14.06 22.92
N GLY A 102 16.32 -14.48 23.43
CA GLY A 102 16.22 -15.12 24.74
C GLY A 102 17.07 -16.39 24.88
N GLN A 103 17.09 -17.23 23.84
CA GLN A 103 17.95 -18.41 23.79
C GLN A 103 19.44 -18.07 23.76
N PHE A 104 19.84 -17.06 22.99
CA PHE A 104 21.22 -16.57 22.97
C PHE A 104 21.64 -16.03 24.34
N ASN A 105 20.81 -15.22 24.98
CA ASN A 105 21.08 -14.69 26.32
C ASN A 105 21.22 -15.82 27.36
N ALA A 106 20.37 -16.85 27.30
CA ALA A 106 20.48 -18.00 28.17
C ALA A 106 21.77 -18.80 27.93
N LEU A 107 22.21 -18.92 26.67
CA LEU A 107 23.46 -19.58 26.30
C LEU A 107 24.68 -18.78 26.79
N LEU A 108 24.67 -17.45 26.63
CA LEU A 108 25.69 -16.56 27.17
C LEU A 108 25.79 -16.69 28.70
N GLY A 109 24.65 -16.73 29.41
CA GLY A 109 24.64 -16.97 30.86
C GLY A 109 25.32 -18.29 31.25
N LYS A 110 25.01 -19.39 30.55
CA LYS A 110 25.67 -20.70 30.78
C LYS A 110 27.18 -20.63 30.51
N ILE A 111 27.59 -19.89 29.49
CA ILE A 111 29.01 -19.68 29.16
C ILE A 111 29.70 -18.89 30.28
N TRP A 112 29.09 -17.80 30.77
CA TRP A 112 29.61 -17.00 31.90
C TRP A 112 29.74 -17.82 33.18
N ASP A 113 28.75 -18.66 33.50
CA ASP A 113 28.81 -19.56 34.64
C ASP A 113 29.98 -20.56 34.51
N LYS A 114 30.22 -21.07 33.30
CA LYS A 114 31.33 -21.99 33.04
C LYS A 114 32.69 -21.30 33.16
N PHE A 115 32.82 -20.08 32.65
CA PHE A 115 34.03 -19.27 32.84
C PHE A 115 34.31 -19.00 34.32
N ARG A 116 33.30 -18.59 35.11
CA ARG A 116 33.42 -18.38 36.57
C ARG A 116 33.89 -19.64 37.31
N LYS A 117 33.30 -20.80 37.01
CA LYS A 117 33.73 -22.08 37.62
C LYS A 117 35.18 -22.44 37.28
N THR A 118 35.60 -22.18 36.05
CA THR A 118 36.96 -22.48 35.57
C THR A 118 37.99 -21.53 36.20
N GLU A 119 37.64 -20.26 36.35
CA GLU A 119 38.46 -19.27 37.07
C GLU A 119 38.64 -19.66 38.56
N GLN A 120 37.59 -20.12 39.23
CA GLN A 120 37.65 -20.58 40.63
C GLN A 120 38.51 -21.85 40.83
N GLN A 121 38.67 -22.66 39.78
CA GLN A 121 39.48 -23.89 39.82
C GLN A 121 40.94 -23.68 39.38
N GLY A 122 41.24 -22.57 38.70
CA GLY A 122 42.58 -22.25 38.20
C GLY A 122 43.40 -21.41 39.19
N ALA A 123 44.57 -21.91 39.60
CA ALA A 123 45.54 -21.13 40.38
C ALA A 123 46.63 -20.54 39.46
N GLY A 124 47.14 -19.35 39.80
CA GLY A 124 48.26 -18.71 39.09
C GLY A 124 47.88 -17.99 37.78
N GLU A 125 48.80 -17.93 36.82
CA GLU A 125 48.63 -17.19 35.54
C GLU A 125 47.43 -17.66 34.71
N ALA A 126 47.07 -18.96 34.79
CA ALA A 126 45.93 -19.50 34.06
C ALA A 126 44.59 -18.92 34.52
N GLY A 127 44.42 -18.69 35.83
CA GLY A 127 43.23 -18.04 36.38
C GLY A 127 43.13 -16.57 35.95
N ALA A 128 44.26 -15.86 35.94
CA ALA A 128 44.33 -14.46 35.51
C ALA A 128 44.01 -14.30 34.01
N ALA A 129 44.53 -15.17 33.14
CA ALA A 129 44.24 -15.16 31.71
C ALA A 129 42.74 -15.42 31.42
N ILE A 130 42.12 -16.36 32.13
CA ILE A 130 40.69 -16.66 32.01
C ILE A 130 39.83 -15.48 32.48
N SER A 131 40.25 -14.81 33.57
CA SER A 131 39.56 -13.62 34.09
C SER A 131 39.58 -12.46 33.09
N ALA A 132 40.74 -12.17 32.51
CA ALA A 132 40.91 -11.13 31.51
C ALA A 132 40.08 -11.41 30.25
N LEU A 133 40.07 -12.68 29.78
CA LEU A 133 39.26 -13.10 28.64
C LEU A 133 37.76 -12.95 28.92
N ARG A 134 37.29 -13.35 30.11
CA ARG A 134 35.89 -13.17 30.51
C ARG A 134 35.52 -11.69 30.49
N HIS A 135 36.33 -10.83 31.10
CA HIS A 135 36.02 -9.42 31.21
C HIS A 135 35.97 -8.72 29.85
N TRP A 136 36.91 -9.05 28.95
CA TRP A 136 36.87 -8.59 27.56
C TRP A 136 35.60 -9.07 26.85
N LEU A 137 35.27 -10.36 26.94
CA LEU A 137 34.06 -10.92 26.33
C LEU A 137 32.77 -10.30 26.88
N GLU A 138 32.67 -10.10 28.19
CA GLU A 138 31.53 -9.43 28.83
C GLU A 138 31.36 -8.00 28.31
N HIS A 139 32.46 -7.27 28.14
CA HIS A 139 32.46 -5.92 27.56
C HIS A 139 32.01 -5.93 26.09
N GLU A 140 32.57 -6.78 25.24
CA GLU A 140 32.18 -6.89 23.82
C GLU A 140 30.71 -7.28 23.65
N VAL A 141 30.23 -8.24 24.45
CA VAL A 141 28.83 -8.65 24.42
C VAL A 141 27.91 -7.53 24.93
N ALA A 142 28.30 -6.81 25.98
CA ALA A 142 27.54 -5.68 26.47
C ALA A 142 27.42 -4.57 25.40
N GLN A 143 28.52 -4.24 24.71
CA GLN A 143 28.50 -3.28 23.60
C GLN A 143 27.63 -3.74 22.42
N ALA A 144 27.68 -5.02 22.06
CA ALA A 144 26.86 -5.57 20.98
C ALA A 144 25.37 -5.64 21.34
N MET A 145 25.05 -5.74 22.63
CA MET A 145 23.68 -5.79 23.15
C MET A 145 23.12 -4.43 23.58
N GLU A 146 23.93 -3.36 23.60
CA GLU A 146 23.39 -2.02 23.77
C GLU A 146 22.34 -1.80 22.68
N PRO A 147 21.16 -1.25 23.02
CA PRO A 147 20.15 -0.93 22.02
C PRO A 147 20.74 0.13 21.09
N GLY A 148 21.39 -0.34 20.02
CA GLY A 148 21.94 0.49 18.98
C GLY A 148 20.85 1.40 18.43
N PHE A 149 21.26 2.56 17.90
CA PHE A 149 20.37 3.51 17.24
C PHE A 149 19.34 2.74 16.39
N SER A 150 18.06 2.86 16.75
CA SER A 150 16.98 2.23 16.00
C SER A 150 17.09 2.71 14.56
N ASN A 151 17.56 1.84 13.66
CA ASN A 151 17.80 2.22 12.28
C ASN A 151 16.46 2.68 11.67
N PRO A 152 16.28 3.97 11.36
CA PRO A 152 15.00 4.49 10.88
C PRO A 152 14.58 3.82 9.56
N LEU A 153 15.55 3.35 8.78
CA LEU A 153 15.29 2.59 7.55
C LEU A 153 14.73 1.20 7.86
N ALA A 154 15.21 0.52 8.90
CA ALA A 154 14.68 -0.79 9.30
C ALA A 154 13.25 -0.70 9.84
N ILE A 155 12.93 0.36 10.59
CA ILE A 155 11.56 0.63 11.03
C ILE A 155 10.65 0.88 9.82
N LYS A 156 11.12 1.72 8.88
CA LYS A 156 10.37 2.03 7.65
C LYS A 156 10.15 0.77 6.80
N ASP A 157 11.15 -0.08 6.68
CA ASP A 157 11.07 -1.37 5.98
C ASP A 157 10.04 -2.31 6.61
N GLY A 158 10.04 -2.41 7.95
CA GLY A 158 9.02 -3.14 8.69
C GLY A 158 7.60 -2.65 8.40
N VAL A 159 7.39 -1.33 8.36
CA VAL A 159 6.08 -0.74 7.99
C VAL A 159 5.74 -1.01 6.52
N LEU A 160 6.70 -0.90 5.60
CA LEU A 160 6.49 -1.19 4.17
C LEU A 160 6.09 -2.65 3.94
N SER A 161 6.64 -3.60 4.70
CA SER A 161 6.26 -5.02 4.62
C SER A 161 4.83 -5.31 5.09
N VAL A 162 4.20 -4.39 5.84
CA VAL A 162 2.76 -4.46 6.15
C VAL A 162 1.93 -3.97 4.98
N LEU A 163 2.37 -2.88 4.34
CA LEU A 163 1.62 -2.18 3.30
C LEU A 163 1.77 -2.82 1.91
N SER A 164 2.87 -3.54 1.69
CA SER A 164 3.18 -4.23 0.44
C SER A 164 3.53 -5.70 0.67
N ALA A 165 3.36 -6.53 -0.35
CA ALA A 165 3.84 -7.91 -0.37
C ALA A 165 4.77 -8.10 -1.56
N GLN A 166 5.84 -8.88 -1.37
CA GLN A 166 6.77 -9.23 -2.45
C GLN A 166 6.24 -10.40 -3.27
N VAL A 167 6.28 -10.27 -4.59
CA VAL A 167 5.92 -11.32 -5.53
C VAL A 167 7.15 -11.70 -6.33
N THR A 168 7.51 -12.99 -6.32
CA THR A 168 8.58 -13.55 -7.14
C THR A 168 7.98 -14.39 -8.27
N LEU A 169 8.38 -14.10 -9.50
CA LEU A 169 7.94 -14.86 -10.68
C LEU A 169 8.90 -15.98 -11.04
N LEU A 170 8.35 -17.12 -11.43
CA LEU A 170 9.09 -18.24 -11.99
C LEU A 170 8.63 -18.53 -13.43
N PRO A 171 9.54 -18.89 -14.34
CA PRO A 171 10.97 -19.12 -14.13
C PRO A 171 11.85 -17.86 -14.26
N SER A 172 11.29 -16.70 -14.60
CA SER A 172 12.04 -15.47 -14.90
C SER A 172 12.83 -14.88 -13.73
N LYS A 173 12.51 -15.26 -12.48
CA LYS A 173 13.10 -14.75 -11.23
C LYS A 173 12.99 -13.23 -11.09
N GLN A 174 11.98 -12.63 -11.70
CA GLN A 174 11.69 -11.21 -11.53
C GLN A 174 10.85 -11.00 -10.27
N ASP A 175 11.18 -9.95 -9.53
CA ASP A 175 10.47 -9.57 -8.31
C ASP A 175 9.72 -8.25 -8.50
N PHE A 176 8.53 -8.15 -7.92
CA PHE A 176 7.77 -6.90 -7.85
C PHE A 176 6.96 -6.79 -6.55
N LEU A 177 6.55 -5.57 -6.20
CA LEU A 177 5.77 -5.30 -4.99
C LEU A 177 4.30 -5.07 -5.31
N VAL A 178 3.42 -5.72 -4.54
CA VAL A 178 1.97 -5.49 -4.56
C VAL A 178 1.59 -4.58 -3.41
N GLU A 179 1.25 -3.34 -3.75
CA GLU A 179 0.81 -2.32 -2.81
C GLU A 179 -0.72 -2.28 -2.69
N GLY A 180 -1.21 -2.08 -1.47
CA GLY A 180 -2.62 -1.80 -1.23
C GLY A 180 -3.55 -2.90 -1.71
N GLN A 181 -4.56 -2.52 -2.50
CA GLN A 181 -5.54 -3.45 -3.11
C GLN A 181 -5.23 -3.80 -4.57
N ALA A 182 -4.04 -3.46 -5.06
CA ALA A 182 -3.68 -3.71 -6.45
C ALA A 182 -3.72 -5.22 -6.76
N THR A 183 -4.14 -5.54 -7.96
CA THR A 183 -4.07 -6.92 -8.46
C THR A 183 -2.62 -7.28 -8.79
N LEU A 184 -2.30 -8.57 -8.82
CA LEU A 184 -0.98 -9.08 -9.21
C LEU A 184 -0.57 -8.56 -10.59
N LEU A 185 -1.52 -8.51 -11.54
CA LEU A 185 -1.28 -7.97 -12.87
C LEU A 185 -0.96 -6.46 -12.85
N GLU A 186 -1.74 -5.66 -12.13
CA GLU A 186 -1.50 -4.20 -12.05
C GLU A 186 -0.18 -3.86 -11.36
N ALA A 187 0.20 -4.64 -10.35
CA ALA A 187 1.49 -4.50 -9.67
C ALA A 187 2.66 -4.85 -10.60
N ALA A 188 2.58 -5.98 -11.31
CA ALA A 188 3.58 -6.39 -12.29
C ALA A 188 3.77 -5.35 -13.40
N LEU A 189 2.67 -4.90 -14.02
CA LEU A 189 2.73 -3.90 -15.10
C LEU A 189 3.31 -2.56 -14.62
N ARG A 190 2.99 -2.12 -13.40
CA ARG A 190 3.60 -0.91 -12.81
C ARG A 190 5.10 -1.07 -12.56
N ALA A 191 5.55 -2.27 -12.25
CA ALA A 191 6.96 -2.61 -12.09
C ALA A 191 7.70 -2.85 -13.42
N GLY A 192 7.01 -2.74 -14.57
CA GLY A 192 7.58 -3.00 -15.89
C GLY A 192 7.70 -4.48 -16.24
N VAL A 193 7.08 -5.36 -15.45
CA VAL A 193 7.05 -6.81 -15.68
C VAL A 193 5.95 -7.14 -16.68
N SER A 194 6.34 -7.58 -17.87
CA SER A 194 5.42 -7.88 -18.97
C SER A 194 4.84 -9.28 -18.81
N LEU A 195 3.73 -9.39 -18.09
CA LEU A 195 2.97 -10.65 -18.01
C LEU A 195 2.16 -10.89 -19.27
N ASN A 196 1.85 -12.14 -19.58
CA ASN A 196 0.88 -12.46 -20.61
C ASN A 196 -0.55 -12.07 -20.15
N TYR A 197 -1.18 -11.09 -20.80
CA TYR A 197 -2.56 -10.68 -20.52
C TYR A 197 -3.26 -10.12 -21.77
N GLY A 198 -4.59 -10.09 -21.75
CA GLY A 198 -5.40 -9.51 -22.84
C GLY A 198 -6.46 -8.53 -22.35
N CYS A 199 -7.48 -9.03 -21.64
CA CYS A 199 -8.63 -8.20 -21.27
C CYS A 199 -8.46 -7.36 -19.99
N SER A 200 -7.52 -7.70 -19.10
CA SER A 200 -7.35 -7.13 -17.75
C SER A 200 -8.58 -7.18 -16.81
N GLY A 201 -9.71 -7.73 -17.26
CA GLY A 201 -10.99 -7.79 -16.54
C GLY A 201 -11.48 -9.19 -16.18
N GLY A 202 -10.66 -10.22 -16.37
CA GLY A 202 -11.00 -11.60 -15.96
C GLY A 202 -11.83 -12.41 -16.96
N ASN A 203 -11.87 -12.02 -18.24
CA ASN A 203 -12.66 -12.71 -19.28
C ASN A 203 -11.83 -13.61 -20.21
N CYS A 204 -10.56 -13.30 -20.44
CA CYS A 204 -9.74 -14.01 -21.45
C CYS A 204 -8.93 -15.20 -20.92
N GLY A 205 -8.67 -15.27 -19.62
CA GLY A 205 -7.83 -16.33 -19.03
C GLY A 205 -6.33 -16.30 -19.38
N LEU A 206 -5.84 -15.30 -20.12
CA LEU A 206 -4.41 -15.22 -20.51
C LEU A 206 -3.48 -14.96 -19.31
N CYS A 207 -3.94 -14.20 -18.32
CA CYS A 207 -3.18 -13.86 -17.11
C CYS A 207 -3.22 -14.96 -16.02
N LYS A 208 -3.30 -16.22 -16.42
CA LYS A 208 -3.21 -17.36 -15.49
C LYS A 208 -1.80 -17.41 -14.90
N GLY A 209 -1.73 -17.55 -13.59
CA GLY A 209 -0.51 -17.85 -12.87
C GLY A 209 -0.79 -18.92 -11.83
N ARG A 210 0.19 -19.78 -11.56
CA ARG A 210 0.10 -20.82 -10.53
C ARG A 210 0.81 -20.37 -9.27
N VAL A 211 0.09 -20.37 -8.15
CA VAL A 211 0.67 -20.03 -6.85
C VAL A 211 1.52 -21.22 -6.38
N VAL A 212 2.83 -21.01 -6.29
CA VAL A 212 3.79 -22.02 -5.79
C VAL A 212 3.94 -21.93 -4.28
N SER A 213 3.98 -20.72 -3.75
CA SER A 213 4.00 -20.47 -2.30
C SER A 213 3.34 -19.15 -1.94
N GLY A 214 2.90 -19.05 -0.68
CA GLY A 214 2.20 -17.88 -0.16
C GLY A 214 0.69 -17.94 -0.39
N GLN A 215 0.02 -16.82 -0.16
CA GLN A 215 -1.44 -16.73 -0.17
C GLN A 215 -1.89 -15.55 -1.03
N VAL A 216 -2.92 -15.78 -1.84
CA VAL A 216 -3.56 -14.77 -2.68
C VAL A 216 -5.05 -14.67 -2.34
N LYS A 217 -5.63 -13.49 -2.52
CA LYS A 217 -7.04 -13.23 -2.28
C LYS A 217 -7.69 -12.66 -3.53
N LYS A 218 -8.87 -13.18 -3.88
CA LYS A 218 -9.69 -12.65 -4.97
C LYS A 218 -10.25 -11.28 -4.58
N THR A 219 -9.95 -10.25 -5.36
CA THR A 219 -10.41 -8.87 -5.15
C THR A 219 -11.40 -8.40 -6.21
N ARG A 220 -11.44 -9.08 -7.37
CA ARG A 220 -12.38 -8.76 -8.45
C ARG A 220 -13.15 -9.99 -8.87
N HIS A 221 -14.41 -9.80 -9.24
CA HIS A 221 -15.17 -10.82 -9.93
C HIS A 221 -14.57 -11.07 -11.33
N HIS A 222 -14.73 -12.30 -11.80
CA HIS A 222 -14.35 -12.72 -13.14
C HIS A 222 -15.28 -13.86 -13.54
N ASP A 223 -15.62 -13.92 -14.82
CA ASP A 223 -16.53 -14.92 -15.37
C ASP A 223 -15.78 -16.05 -16.07
N TYR A 224 -14.46 -15.92 -16.25
CA TYR A 224 -13.66 -16.98 -16.86
C TYR A 224 -13.71 -18.26 -16.01
N PRO A 225 -14.13 -19.40 -16.60
CA PRO A 225 -14.22 -20.67 -15.89
C PRO A 225 -12.84 -21.29 -15.72
N LEU A 226 -12.36 -21.36 -14.48
CA LEU A 226 -11.22 -22.21 -14.12
C LEU A 226 -11.75 -23.61 -13.82
N THR A 227 -11.11 -24.62 -14.39
CA THR A 227 -11.42 -26.03 -14.11
C THR A 227 -11.08 -26.37 -12.66
N GLU A 228 -11.71 -27.41 -12.09
CA GLU A 228 -11.41 -27.82 -10.71
C GLU A 228 -9.95 -28.27 -10.57
N ALA A 229 -9.40 -28.98 -11.57
CA ALA A 229 -7.98 -29.34 -11.60
C ALA A 229 -7.05 -28.12 -11.56
N GLU A 230 -7.38 -27.05 -12.29
CA GLU A 230 -6.62 -25.79 -12.23
C GLU A 230 -6.69 -25.14 -10.85
N LYS A 231 -7.87 -25.11 -10.22
CA LYS A 231 -8.05 -24.57 -8.87
C LYS A 231 -7.26 -25.39 -7.84
N GLU A 232 -7.30 -26.71 -7.93
CA GLU A 232 -6.54 -27.63 -7.06
C GLU A 232 -5.04 -27.44 -7.23
N GLN A 233 -4.57 -27.15 -8.44
CA GLN A 233 -3.17 -26.83 -8.72
C GLN A 233 -2.75 -25.42 -8.27
N GLY A 234 -3.68 -24.63 -7.70
CA GLY A 234 -3.42 -23.26 -7.25
C GLY A 234 -3.33 -22.25 -8.40
N VAL A 235 -3.94 -22.53 -9.55
CA VAL A 235 -4.02 -21.59 -10.67
C VAL A 235 -5.04 -20.49 -10.37
N VAL A 236 -4.60 -19.25 -10.56
CA VAL A 236 -5.40 -18.04 -10.32
C VAL A 236 -5.26 -17.06 -11.49
N LEU A 237 -6.25 -16.18 -11.65
CA LEU A 237 -6.16 -15.06 -12.58
C LEU A 237 -5.49 -13.87 -11.89
N MET A 238 -4.31 -13.49 -12.39
CA MET A 238 -3.52 -12.40 -11.80
C MET A 238 -4.22 -11.04 -11.87
N CYS A 239 -5.14 -10.83 -12.83
CA CYS A 239 -5.95 -9.61 -12.94
C CYS A 239 -7.09 -9.49 -11.92
N SER A 240 -7.38 -10.55 -11.16
CA SER A 240 -8.51 -10.60 -10.24
C SER A 240 -8.12 -10.97 -8.81
N ASN A 241 -6.83 -11.21 -8.58
CA ASN A 241 -6.29 -11.62 -7.28
C ASN A 241 -5.17 -10.66 -6.84
N THR A 242 -5.06 -10.45 -5.53
CA THR A 242 -4.00 -9.70 -4.86
C THR A 242 -3.17 -10.62 -3.96
N ALA A 243 -1.95 -10.20 -3.61
CA ALA A 243 -1.07 -10.94 -2.70
C ALA A 243 -1.42 -10.62 -1.24
N VAL A 244 -1.73 -11.65 -0.46
CA VAL A 244 -1.99 -11.52 0.99
C VAL A 244 -0.68 -11.38 1.74
N ASN A 245 0.32 -12.19 1.40
CA ASN A 245 1.68 -12.16 1.92
C ASN A 245 2.70 -12.33 0.77
N ASP A 246 3.97 -12.50 1.10
CA ASP A 246 5.00 -12.74 0.09
C ASP A 246 4.68 -14.05 -0.67
N VAL A 247 4.55 -13.95 -1.99
CA VAL A 247 4.09 -15.06 -2.84
C VAL A 247 5.07 -15.36 -3.97
N VAL A 248 5.16 -16.65 -4.32
CA VAL A 248 5.90 -17.11 -5.50
C VAL A 248 4.89 -17.62 -6.51
N ILE A 249 4.94 -17.09 -7.73
CA ILE A 249 3.99 -17.40 -8.78
C ILE A 249 4.74 -17.88 -10.02
N GLU A 250 4.33 -19.04 -10.55
CA GLU A 250 4.72 -19.45 -11.89
C GLU A 250 3.79 -18.82 -12.92
N ALA A 251 4.34 -18.00 -13.79
CA ALA A 251 3.60 -17.34 -14.86
C ALA A 251 4.50 -17.11 -16.07
N ALA A 252 3.89 -17.12 -17.25
CA ALA A 252 4.59 -16.75 -18.49
C ALA A 252 4.87 -15.24 -18.49
N VAL A 253 6.14 -14.89 -18.57
CA VAL A 253 6.61 -13.52 -18.81
C VAL A 253 6.97 -13.41 -20.28
N THR A 254 6.56 -12.30 -20.87
CA THR A 254 6.85 -11.90 -22.25
C THR A 254 8.24 -11.25 -22.25
N ASP A 255 9.24 -11.90 -22.84
CA ASP A 255 10.65 -11.47 -22.76
C ASP A 255 10.99 -10.33 -23.74
N GLY A 256 10.17 -10.11 -24.78
CA GLY A 256 10.36 -9.00 -25.72
C GLY A 256 9.10 -8.59 -26.48
N VAL A 257 9.21 -7.49 -27.24
CA VAL A 257 8.11 -6.96 -28.08
C VAL A 257 7.63 -8.01 -29.08
N GLN A 258 8.52 -8.89 -29.55
CA GLN A 258 8.19 -9.99 -30.44
C GLN A 258 7.18 -10.99 -29.88
N ASP A 259 7.04 -11.08 -28.55
CA ASP A 259 6.15 -12.01 -27.88
C ASP A 259 4.76 -11.38 -27.59
N ILE A 260 4.58 -10.10 -27.95
CA ILE A 260 3.28 -9.41 -27.84
C ILE A 260 2.42 -9.77 -29.06
N PRO A 261 1.25 -10.39 -28.88
CA PRO A 261 0.42 -10.80 -30.00
C PRO A 261 -0.13 -9.57 -30.76
N PHE A 262 0.00 -9.59 -32.09
CA PHE A 262 -0.61 -8.57 -32.95
C PHE A 262 -2.13 -8.59 -32.82
N GLN A 263 -2.72 -7.45 -32.49
CA GLN A 263 -4.17 -7.28 -32.44
C GLN A 263 -4.67 -6.56 -33.69
N GLN A 264 -5.56 -7.20 -34.44
CA GLN A 264 -6.24 -6.58 -35.57
C GLN A 264 -7.63 -6.11 -35.13
N ILE A 265 -7.83 -4.79 -35.07
CA ILE A 265 -9.13 -4.19 -34.73
C ILE A 265 -9.83 -3.84 -36.05
N SER A 266 -10.96 -4.49 -36.31
CA SER A 266 -11.81 -4.17 -37.46
C SER A 266 -12.89 -3.20 -37.00
N ALA A 267 -12.87 -1.96 -37.51
CA ALA A 267 -13.92 -0.98 -37.26
C ALA A 267 -14.89 -0.98 -38.44
N SER A 268 -16.17 -1.26 -38.18
CA SER A 268 -17.27 -1.02 -39.11
C SER A 268 -17.85 0.37 -38.84
N LEU A 269 -17.89 1.22 -39.86
CA LEU A 269 -18.55 2.53 -39.85
C LEU A 269 -20.08 2.37 -39.81
#